data_AF-A0A3B9U7Q4-F1
#
_entry.id   AF-A0A3B9U7Q4-F1
#
_cell.length_a   1.000
_cell.length_b   1.000
_cell.length_c   1.000
_cell.angle_alpha   90.00
_cell.angle_beta   90.00
_cell.angle_gamma   90.00
#
_symmetry.space_group_name_H-M   'P 1'
#
loop_
_entity.id
_entity.type
_entity.pdbx_description
1 polymer ?
#
loop_
_entity_poly.entity_id
_entity_poly.type
_entity_poly.pdbx_seq_one_letter_code
_entity_poly.pdbx_strand_id
1 'polypeptide(L)'
;MDMTFTLHPGDNLQGGKYRIEKVLGQGGFGITYLAIQGGLERTVAIKEFFMREACCRASDSRGVTLGTEGNRETVDRYRQKFLKEARSIARLNHPHIVRIIDVFEENGTAYYVMEYVAGGSLSDRVGRQGALSEPEATRYIRQVADALTYIHTQRMTHLDVKPANIMLTDKDEAVLIDFGLAKQYDSATGHQTSSTPVGISEGYAPLEQYMQGGVGEFSPETDVYALGATYYKLLTGQTPPSASSVNEDGLPLEPLKSRGVTPQVITAIAHAMEGRRRDRPKTVAEFLTEFDGVAGQAANPKPRTDTPHEASGSGDGETTLKKKIPTPQLKPQPKSPARPVVSRKTMMVAAAVLAAVLVVGGIVVAISQAWPSGETATEPQDKPAFVAKKITKDSEMFSVGGDNFIMRYIEGGSFDMGATAEMDTVGFGLQDEKPVHKVYVESFAIGVFEVTQELWQAVMGTNPSYDKSKFCPVESVSWNDCQEFIQKLNAITGKQFRLPTEAEWEYAARGGKYAKGCRYSGSNNLGEVGKYYGNSHDTLPVEGSRKPNELRLYDMTGSVHELCSDYMGDYSAEEQVCPVGPASGSERVMRGGSFGDDPINCRISARFGIAPDKRASNVGLRLALSL
;
A
#
# COMPACT_ATOMS: atom_id res chain seq x y z
N MET A 1 18.58 -3.77 5.08
CA MET A 1 17.70 -3.35 6.19
C MET A 1 18.22 -2.05 6.72
N ASP A 2 17.33 -1.22 7.27
CA ASP A 2 17.69 0.05 7.89
C ASP A 2 18.12 -0.22 9.34
N MET A 3 19.42 -0.15 9.63
CA MET A 3 20.00 -0.59 10.91
C MET A 3 19.90 0.50 12.01
N THR A 4 19.26 1.63 11.72
CA THR A 4 19.23 2.83 12.57
C THR A 4 18.31 2.69 13.80
N PHE A 5 17.32 1.80 13.75
CA PHE A 5 16.30 1.62 14.80
C PHE A 5 16.32 0.23 15.45
N THR A 6 17.32 -0.60 15.14
CA THR A 6 17.40 -2.02 15.51
C THR A 6 18.46 -2.25 16.59
N LEU A 7 18.29 -3.29 17.41
CA LEU A 7 19.39 -3.83 18.24
C LEU A 7 20.52 -4.34 17.34
N HIS A 8 21.76 -4.16 17.79
CA HIS A 8 22.95 -4.50 17.01
C HIS A 8 23.44 -5.93 17.27
N PRO A 9 24.16 -6.56 16.32
CA PRO A 9 24.89 -7.79 16.59
C PRO A 9 25.80 -7.65 17.81
N GLY A 10 25.66 -8.57 18.77
CA GLY A 10 26.37 -8.54 20.06
C GLY A 10 25.58 -7.90 21.21
N ASP A 11 24.46 -7.21 20.96
CA ASP A 11 23.60 -6.70 22.04
C ASP A 11 23.03 -7.84 22.89
N ASN A 12 22.98 -7.60 24.20
CA ASN A 12 22.51 -8.57 25.19
C ASN A 12 21.17 -8.13 25.77
N LEU A 13 20.25 -9.09 25.90
CA LEU A 13 18.95 -8.98 26.56
C LEU A 13 18.87 -9.97 27.74
N GLN A 14 17.97 -9.71 28.68
CA GLN A 14 17.72 -10.54 29.87
C GLN A 14 19.03 -10.87 30.62
N GLY A 15 19.83 -9.84 30.91
CA GLY A 15 21.10 -9.98 31.63
C GLY A 15 22.15 -10.85 30.91
N GLY A 16 22.08 -10.96 29.58
CA GLY A 16 22.98 -11.82 28.79
C GLY A 16 22.43 -13.23 28.50
N LYS A 17 21.19 -13.53 28.90
CA LYS A 17 20.50 -14.78 28.54
C LYS A 17 20.34 -14.92 27.02
N TYR A 18 20.11 -13.82 26.32
CA TYR A 18 20.00 -13.77 24.85
C TYR A 18 20.98 -12.75 24.27
N ARG A 19 21.71 -13.14 23.24
CA ARG A 19 22.58 -12.25 22.45
C ARG A 19 22.07 -12.13 21.02
N ILE A 20 21.87 -10.92 20.54
CA ILE A 20 21.44 -10.63 19.16
C ILE A 20 22.58 -10.96 18.19
N GLU A 21 22.27 -11.65 17.10
CA GLU A 21 23.22 -11.99 16.03
C GLU A 21 22.96 -11.18 14.76
N LYS A 22 21.69 -10.99 14.37
CA LYS A 22 21.28 -10.13 13.24
C LYS A 22 19.78 -9.84 13.23
N VAL A 23 19.37 -8.84 12.46
CA VAL A 23 17.95 -8.63 12.09
C VAL A 23 17.51 -9.68 11.06
N LEU A 24 16.32 -10.25 11.25
CA LEU A 24 15.65 -11.17 10.32
C LEU A 24 14.52 -10.50 9.53
N GLY A 25 13.86 -9.49 10.12
CA GLY A 25 12.74 -8.79 9.51
C GLY A 25 12.33 -7.57 10.32
N GLN A 26 11.66 -6.61 9.68
CA GLN A 26 11.08 -5.44 10.35
C GLN A 26 9.75 -5.11 9.66
N GLY A 27 8.70 -4.93 10.46
CA GLY A 27 7.39 -4.42 10.03
C GLY A 27 7.03 -3.14 10.79
N GLY A 28 5.82 -2.60 10.56
CA GLY A 28 5.40 -1.34 11.17
C GLY A 28 5.25 -1.37 12.71
N PHE A 29 5.02 -2.56 13.29
CA PHE A 29 4.73 -2.76 14.71
C PHE A 29 5.76 -3.64 15.46
N GLY A 30 6.81 -4.11 14.77
CA GLY A 30 7.84 -4.92 15.42
C GLY A 30 9.02 -5.31 14.56
N ILE A 31 10.10 -5.69 15.23
CA ILE A 31 11.37 -6.12 14.63
C ILE A 31 11.64 -7.56 15.04
N THR A 32 12.01 -8.43 14.10
CA THR A 32 12.38 -9.82 14.37
C THR A 32 13.89 -9.98 14.24
N TYR A 33 14.53 -10.54 15.25
CA TYR A 33 15.96 -10.78 15.34
C TYR A 33 16.28 -12.27 15.38
N LEU A 34 17.45 -12.66 14.87
CA LEU A 34 18.12 -13.91 15.19
C LEU A 34 18.97 -13.68 16.44
N ALA A 35 18.91 -14.60 17.40
CA ALA A 35 19.68 -14.53 18.63
C ALA A 35 20.17 -15.92 19.08
N ILE A 36 21.20 -15.94 19.92
CA ILE A 36 21.62 -17.15 20.65
C ILE A 36 21.13 -17.04 22.10
N GLN A 37 20.45 -18.07 22.59
CA GLN A 37 20.18 -18.26 24.01
C GLN A 37 21.39 -18.92 24.66
N GLY A 38 22.23 -18.14 25.36
CA GLY A 38 23.56 -18.57 25.82
C GLY A 38 23.56 -19.86 26.66
N GLY A 39 22.79 -19.90 27.74
CA GLY A 39 22.77 -21.06 28.67
C GLY A 39 22.20 -22.37 28.12
N LEU A 40 21.69 -22.39 26.89
CA LEU A 40 21.27 -23.60 26.17
C LEU A 40 21.98 -23.74 24.81
N GLU A 41 22.91 -22.83 24.48
CA GLU A 41 23.65 -22.70 23.22
C GLU A 41 22.79 -22.85 21.95
N ARG A 42 21.51 -22.45 22.02
CA ARG A 42 20.55 -22.64 20.93
C ARG A 42 20.18 -21.34 20.23
N THR A 43 19.99 -21.42 18.93
CA THR A 43 19.48 -20.34 18.10
C THR A 43 17.97 -20.16 18.32
N VAL A 44 17.54 -18.91 18.47
CA VAL A 44 16.14 -18.51 18.66
C VAL A 44 15.83 -17.29 17.79
N ALA A 45 14.55 -17.09 17.50
CA ALA A 45 14.05 -15.83 16.95
C ALA A 45 13.44 -14.99 18.07
N ILE A 46 13.67 -13.68 18.06
CA ILE A 46 13.11 -12.74 19.04
C ILE A 46 12.29 -11.70 18.30
N LYS A 47 11.00 -11.56 18.60
CA LYS A 47 10.16 -10.47 18.10
C LYS A 47 10.08 -9.38 19.17
N GLU A 48 10.53 -8.19 18.82
CA GLU A 48 10.44 -6.96 19.62
C GLU A 48 9.20 -6.18 19.16
N PHE A 49 8.44 -5.63 20.11
CA PHE A 49 7.44 -4.62 19.83
C PHE A 49 8.14 -3.29 19.49
N PHE A 50 7.89 -2.75 18.31
CA PHE A 50 8.48 -1.48 17.87
C PHE A 50 7.55 -0.81 16.86
N MET A 51 6.79 0.19 17.33
CA MET A 51 5.86 0.96 16.50
C MET A 51 6.65 2.08 15.79
N ARG A 52 7.05 1.87 14.54
CA ARG A 52 8.10 2.68 13.86
C ARG A 52 7.81 4.20 13.81
N GLU A 53 6.56 4.60 13.88
CA GLU A 53 6.06 5.98 13.85
C GLU A 53 6.15 6.72 15.18
N ALA A 54 6.16 5.97 16.27
CA ALA A 54 5.98 6.49 17.63
C ALA A 54 7.14 6.12 18.56
N CYS A 55 7.82 5.00 18.28
CA CYS A 55 9.01 4.53 18.96
C CYS A 55 10.27 5.06 18.27
N CYS A 56 11.17 5.63 19.06
CA CYS A 56 12.51 6.03 18.65
C CYS A 56 13.56 5.16 19.36
N ARG A 57 14.75 5.05 18.77
CA ARG A 57 15.94 4.44 19.38
C ARG A 57 17.14 5.28 18.96
N ALA A 58 17.99 5.68 19.90
CA ALA A 58 19.27 6.31 19.57
C ALA A 58 20.27 5.23 19.09
N SER A 59 21.16 5.56 18.17
CA SER A 59 22.05 4.59 17.52
C SER A 59 23.01 3.86 18.47
N ASP A 60 23.31 4.48 19.61
CA ASP A 60 24.15 3.99 20.71
C ASP A 60 23.36 3.34 21.86
N SER A 61 22.02 3.31 21.78
CA SER A 61 21.14 2.93 22.87
C SER A 61 20.29 1.70 22.56
N ARG A 62 20.26 0.76 23.51
CA ARG A 62 19.27 -0.33 23.48
C ARG A 62 17.88 0.13 23.90
N GLY A 63 17.73 1.32 24.50
CA GLY A 63 16.46 1.84 24.99
C GLY A 63 15.55 2.35 23.87
N VAL A 64 14.28 1.93 23.90
CA VAL A 64 13.20 2.48 23.10
C VAL A 64 12.56 3.65 23.85
N THR A 65 12.48 4.81 23.20
CA THR A 65 11.81 6.02 23.70
C THR A 65 10.62 6.36 22.81
N LEU A 66 9.83 7.36 23.20
CA LEU A 66 8.71 7.87 22.41
C LEU A 66 9.11 9.18 21.75
N GLY A 67 8.76 9.36 20.47
CA GLY A 67 9.02 10.61 19.75
C GLY A 67 8.24 11.81 20.28
N THR A 68 7.05 11.59 20.87
CA THR A 68 6.21 12.61 21.51
C THR A 68 5.47 12.03 22.71
N GLU A 69 5.12 12.87 23.70
CA GLU A 69 4.34 12.40 24.86
C GLU A 69 2.91 11.99 24.49
N GLY A 70 2.29 12.65 23.50
CA GLY A 70 0.94 12.34 23.04
C GLY A 70 0.75 10.91 22.49
N ASN A 71 1.84 10.23 22.13
CA ASN A 71 1.79 8.85 21.65
C ASN A 71 1.82 7.80 22.78
N ARG A 72 2.12 8.16 24.04
CA ARG A 72 2.37 7.21 25.13
C ARG A 72 1.24 6.21 25.35
N GLU A 73 0.01 6.69 25.55
CA GLU A 73 -1.16 5.82 25.78
C GLU A 73 -1.44 4.88 24.59
N THR A 74 -1.20 5.35 23.36
CA THR A 74 -1.40 4.54 22.15
C THR A 74 -0.36 3.44 22.05
N VAL A 75 0.93 3.76 22.26
CA VAL A 75 2.01 2.78 22.23
C VAL A 75 1.87 1.77 23.37
N ASP A 76 1.56 2.22 24.59
CA ASP A 76 1.31 1.33 25.73
C ASP A 76 0.15 0.35 25.46
N ARG A 77 -0.95 0.86 24.90
CA ARG A 77 -2.09 0.04 24.49
C ARG A 77 -1.71 -1.01 23.44
N TYR A 78 -0.88 -0.67 22.44
CA TYR A 78 -0.40 -1.65 21.46
C TYR A 78 0.62 -2.64 22.03
N ARG A 79 1.51 -2.19 22.94
CA ARG A 79 2.45 -3.06 23.67
C ARG A 79 1.73 -4.10 24.53
N GLN A 80 0.68 -3.70 25.24
CA GLN A 80 -0.15 -4.62 26.02
C GLN A 80 -0.93 -5.61 25.13
N LYS A 81 -1.35 -5.20 23.91
CA LYS A 81 -1.92 -6.13 22.93
C LYS A 81 -0.90 -7.18 22.48
N PHE A 82 0.30 -6.75 22.10
CA PHE A 82 1.40 -7.63 21.69
C PHE A 82 1.76 -8.66 22.77
N LEU A 83 1.84 -8.23 24.04
CA LEU A 83 2.05 -9.13 25.17
C LEU A 83 0.87 -10.09 25.41
N LYS A 84 -0.39 -9.64 25.25
CA LYS A 84 -1.57 -10.51 25.35
C LYS A 84 -1.56 -11.58 24.26
N GLU A 85 -1.25 -11.19 23.03
CA GLU A 85 -1.14 -12.08 21.87
C GLU A 85 -0.07 -13.15 22.08
N ALA A 86 1.16 -12.75 22.43
CA ALA A 86 2.26 -13.67 22.74
C ALA A 86 1.90 -14.68 23.85
N ARG A 87 1.20 -14.24 24.89
CA ARG A 87 0.72 -15.11 25.99
C ARG A 87 -0.39 -16.07 25.56
N SER A 88 -1.21 -15.72 24.56
CA SER A 88 -2.19 -16.65 23.98
C SER A 88 -1.52 -17.69 23.08
N ILE A 89 -0.55 -17.28 22.23
CA ILE A 89 0.21 -18.19 21.36
C ILE A 89 1.08 -19.15 22.20
N ALA A 90 1.70 -18.69 23.29
CA ALA A 90 2.55 -19.51 24.17
C ALA A 90 1.81 -20.67 24.88
N ARG A 91 0.47 -20.71 24.81
CA ARG A 91 -0.35 -21.84 25.31
C ARG A 91 -0.60 -22.91 24.25
N LEU A 92 -0.33 -22.60 22.98
CA LEU A 92 -0.46 -23.53 21.87
C LEU A 92 0.72 -24.51 21.90
N ASN A 93 0.44 -25.80 21.70
CA ASN A 93 1.44 -26.85 21.63
C ASN A 93 1.07 -27.80 20.49
N HIS A 94 1.71 -27.63 19.33
CA HIS A 94 1.40 -28.35 18.11
C HIS A 94 2.65 -28.43 17.22
N PRO A 95 2.96 -29.58 16.57
CA PRO A 95 4.19 -29.73 15.78
C PRO A 95 4.30 -28.75 14.60
N HIS A 96 3.15 -28.33 14.05
CA HIS A 96 3.07 -27.42 12.90
C HIS A 96 2.81 -25.94 13.29
N ILE A 97 3.03 -25.56 14.55
CA ILE A 97 2.92 -24.18 15.07
C ILE A 97 4.22 -23.80 15.77
N VAL A 98 4.71 -22.57 15.56
CA VAL A 98 5.92 -22.10 16.24
C VAL A 98 5.73 -22.06 17.77
N ARG A 99 6.68 -22.61 18.52
CA ARG A 99 6.65 -22.56 19.98
C ARG A 99 7.26 -21.26 20.48
N ILE A 100 6.52 -20.52 21.30
CA ILE A 100 7.06 -19.42 22.11
C ILE A 100 7.75 -20.00 23.34
N ILE A 101 8.96 -19.50 23.59
CA ILE A 101 9.91 -19.92 24.63
C ILE A 101 9.84 -18.99 25.85
N ASP A 102 9.73 -17.69 25.61
CA ASP A 102 9.86 -16.66 26.65
C ASP A 102 9.12 -15.38 26.24
N VAL A 103 8.69 -14.58 27.21
CA VAL A 103 8.02 -13.28 27.02
C VAL A 103 8.44 -12.34 28.14
N PHE A 104 9.03 -11.20 27.80
CA PHE A 104 9.57 -10.24 28.79
C PHE A 104 9.48 -8.79 28.33
N GLU A 105 9.67 -7.87 29.27
CA GLU A 105 9.78 -6.43 29.03
C GLU A 105 11.16 -5.95 29.49
N GLU A 106 11.84 -5.18 28.64
CA GLU A 106 13.18 -4.62 28.86
C GLU A 106 13.32 -3.39 27.96
N ASN A 107 14.30 -2.52 28.19
CA ASN A 107 14.62 -1.42 27.26
C ASN A 107 13.44 -0.48 26.91
N GLY A 108 12.42 -0.37 27.77
CA GLY A 108 11.20 0.42 27.49
C GLY A 108 10.17 -0.28 26.58
N THR A 109 10.44 -1.49 26.09
CA THR A 109 9.55 -2.24 25.20
C THR A 109 9.32 -3.70 25.63
N ALA A 110 8.58 -4.45 24.82
CA ALA A 110 8.24 -5.86 25.02
C ALA A 110 8.89 -6.76 23.98
N TYR A 111 9.24 -7.98 24.39
CA TYR A 111 9.85 -9.01 23.56
C TYR A 111 9.13 -10.34 23.77
N TYR A 112 9.06 -11.16 22.72
CA TYR A 112 8.88 -12.60 22.88
C TYR A 112 9.91 -13.38 22.07
N VAL A 113 10.30 -14.53 22.62
CA VAL A 113 11.30 -15.43 22.05
C VAL A 113 10.58 -16.67 21.55
N MET A 114 10.91 -17.12 20.35
CA MET A 114 10.32 -18.29 19.70
C MET A 114 11.39 -19.16 19.05
N GLU A 115 11.05 -20.41 18.74
CA GLU A 115 11.97 -21.34 18.08
C GLU A 115 12.36 -20.83 16.68
N TYR A 116 13.66 -20.87 16.37
CA TYR A 116 14.15 -20.48 15.05
C TYR A 116 14.03 -21.64 14.08
N VAL A 117 13.24 -21.44 13.02
CA VAL A 117 13.06 -22.41 11.93
C VAL A 117 13.98 -22.03 10.77
N ALA A 118 14.94 -22.88 10.41
CA ALA A 118 16.07 -22.49 9.58
C ALA A 118 15.92 -22.75 8.05
N GLY A 119 14.95 -23.56 7.61
CA GLY A 119 14.82 -23.98 6.20
C GLY A 119 14.30 -22.92 5.23
N GLY A 120 13.95 -21.73 5.73
CA GLY A 120 13.28 -20.66 4.98
C GLY A 120 11.77 -20.89 4.87
N SER A 121 11.08 -19.99 4.17
CA SER A 121 9.63 -20.05 3.98
C SER A 121 9.22 -20.87 2.75
N LEU A 122 7.96 -21.28 2.68
CA LEU A 122 7.37 -21.82 1.44
C LEU A 122 7.39 -20.79 0.30
N SER A 123 7.35 -19.49 0.62
CA SER A 123 7.57 -18.41 -0.37
C SER A 123 8.98 -18.48 -0.97
N ASP A 124 10.01 -18.73 -0.15
CA ASP A 124 11.40 -18.91 -0.61
C ASP A 124 11.60 -20.23 -1.37
N ARG A 125 10.82 -21.27 -1.05
CA ARG A 125 10.79 -22.53 -1.80
C ARG A 125 10.24 -22.30 -3.21
N VAL A 126 9.04 -21.71 -3.32
CA VAL A 126 8.38 -21.39 -4.60
C VAL A 126 9.18 -20.36 -5.41
N GLY A 127 9.79 -19.36 -4.75
CA GLY A 127 10.64 -18.37 -5.42
C GLY A 127 11.91 -18.96 -6.04
N ARG A 128 12.45 -20.05 -5.47
CA ARG A 128 13.65 -20.74 -5.99
C ARG A 128 13.34 -21.86 -6.99
N GLN A 129 12.25 -22.60 -6.79
CA GLN A 129 11.93 -23.80 -7.58
C GLN A 129 10.79 -23.59 -8.58
N GLY A 130 10.07 -22.47 -8.50
CA GLY A 130 8.81 -22.26 -9.20
C GLY A 130 7.66 -23.01 -8.54
N ALA A 131 6.66 -23.36 -9.33
CA ALA A 131 5.51 -24.15 -8.91
C ALA A 131 5.93 -25.54 -8.41
N LEU A 132 5.44 -25.94 -7.23
CA LEU A 132 5.68 -27.25 -6.65
C LEU A 132 4.92 -28.36 -7.40
N SER A 133 5.25 -29.61 -7.09
CA SER A 133 4.43 -30.76 -7.50
C SER A 133 3.17 -30.85 -6.62
N GLU A 134 2.09 -31.43 -7.15
CA GLU A 134 0.85 -31.61 -6.39
C GLU A 134 1.09 -32.40 -5.08
N PRO A 135 1.74 -33.58 -5.06
CA PRO A 135 1.94 -34.32 -3.81
C PRO A 135 2.75 -33.55 -2.75
N GLU A 136 3.72 -32.74 -3.17
CA GLU A 136 4.52 -31.91 -2.29
C GLU A 136 3.71 -30.76 -1.70
N ALA A 137 2.95 -30.05 -2.53
CA ALA A 137 2.04 -28.99 -2.09
C ALA A 137 0.94 -29.54 -1.16
N THR A 138 0.31 -30.67 -1.51
CA THR A 138 -0.67 -31.36 -0.66
C THR A 138 -0.12 -31.66 0.72
N ARG A 139 1.12 -32.17 0.81
CA ARG A 139 1.77 -32.50 2.10
C ARG A 139 1.89 -31.26 2.99
N TYR A 140 2.37 -30.14 2.46
CA TYR A 140 2.46 -28.90 3.23
C TYR A 140 1.09 -28.34 3.63
N ILE A 141 0.11 -28.39 2.72
CA ILE A 141 -1.26 -27.94 3.00
C ILE A 141 -1.90 -28.76 4.11
N ARG A 142 -1.67 -30.08 4.16
CA ARG A 142 -2.12 -30.93 5.28
C ARG A 142 -1.50 -30.54 6.62
N GLN A 143 -0.19 -30.28 6.65
CA GLN A 143 0.52 -29.87 7.87
C GLN A 143 0.02 -28.53 8.42
N VAL A 144 -0.23 -27.56 7.52
CA VAL A 144 -0.84 -26.27 7.90
C VAL A 144 -2.32 -26.43 8.27
N ALA A 145 -3.05 -27.31 7.59
CA ALA A 145 -4.45 -27.62 7.90
C ALA A 145 -4.62 -28.25 9.30
N ASP A 146 -3.70 -29.11 9.71
CA ASP A 146 -3.66 -29.70 11.06
C ASP A 146 -3.46 -28.60 12.13
N ALA A 147 -2.50 -27.69 11.91
CA ALA A 147 -2.30 -26.52 12.77
C ALA A 147 -3.54 -25.60 12.84
N LEU A 148 -4.19 -25.32 11.70
CA LEU A 148 -5.40 -24.50 11.66
C LEU A 148 -6.57 -25.18 12.37
N THR A 149 -6.76 -26.48 12.16
CA THR A 149 -7.76 -27.29 12.86
C THR A 149 -7.56 -27.21 14.38
N TYR A 150 -6.31 -27.35 14.84
CA TYR A 150 -5.96 -27.23 16.26
C TYR A 150 -6.34 -25.85 16.84
N ILE A 151 -5.94 -24.74 16.22
CA ILE A 151 -6.28 -23.40 16.76
C ILE A 151 -7.78 -23.08 16.65
N HIS A 152 -8.47 -23.62 15.65
CA HIS A 152 -9.93 -23.51 15.52
C HIS A 152 -10.65 -24.18 16.71
N THR A 153 -10.14 -25.31 17.24
CA THR A 153 -10.67 -25.90 18.50
C THR A 153 -10.54 -24.96 19.70
N GLN A 154 -9.52 -24.09 19.71
CA GLN A 154 -9.26 -23.11 20.76
C GLN A 154 -10.02 -21.78 20.55
N ARG A 155 -10.99 -21.75 19.61
CA ARG A 155 -11.71 -20.54 19.18
C ARG A 155 -10.76 -19.40 18.79
N MET A 156 -9.77 -19.73 17.95
CA MET A 156 -8.82 -18.78 17.39
C MET A 156 -8.80 -18.90 15.85
N THR A 157 -8.65 -17.78 15.14
CA THR A 157 -8.37 -17.73 13.69
C THR A 157 -7.00 -17.09 13.43
N HIS A 158 -6.34 -17.45 12.34
CA HIS A 158 -4.98 -16.99 12.02
C HIS A 158 -4.97 -15.70 11.19
N LEU A 159 -5.86 -15.59 10.19
CA LEU A 159 -6.10 -14.43 9.31
C LEU A 159 -4.94 -13.99 8.40
N ASP A 160 -3.76 -14.61 8.51
CA ASP A 160 -2.60 -14.35 7.63
C ASP A 160 -1.94 -15.64 7.10
N VAL A 161 -2.75 -16.63 6.71
CA VAL A 161 -2.21 -17.89 6.14
C VAL A 161 -1.72 -17.63 4.71
N LYS A 162 -0.40 -17.66 4.53
CA LYS A 162 0.27 -17.46 3.22
C LYS A 162 1.65 -18.12 3.23
N PRO A 163 2.24 -18.46 2.05
CA PRO A 163 3.55 -19.13 1.97
C PRO A 163 4.71 -18.42 2.68
N ALA A 164 4.64 -17.11 2.89
CA ALA A 164 5.68 -16.35 3.61
C ALA A 164 5.65 -16.59 5.13
N ASN A 165 4.49 -16.97 5.70
CA ASN A 165 4.30 -17.20 7.13
C ASN A 165 4.41 -18.69 7.51
N ILE A 166 4.74 -19.55 6.54
CA ILE A 166 4.90 -21.00 6.70
C ILE A 166 6.37 -21.31 6.45
N MET A 167 7.09 -21.66 7.52
CA MET A 167 8.51 -21.99 7.49
C MET A 167 8.75 -23.50 7.36
N LEU A 168 9.91 -23.90 6.85
CA LEU A 168 10.32 -25.30 6.71
C LEU A 168 11.36 -25.68 7.77
N THR A 169 11.13 -26.79 8.47
CA THR A 169 12.13 -27.40 9.36
C THR A 169 13.30 -28.01 8.57
N ASP A 170 14.34 -28.43 9.28
CA ASP A 170 15.42 -29.27 8.76
C ASP A 170 14.94 -30.61 8.19
N LYS A 171 13.78 -31.10 8.64
CA LYS A 171 13.08 -32.29 8.15
C LYS A 171 12.12 -32.02 6.99
N ASP A 172 12.13 -30.80 6.43
CA ASP A 172 11.25 -30.39 5.33
C ASP A 172 9.75 -30.47 5.73
N GLU A 173 9.43 -30.10 6.98
CA GLU A 173 8.06 -30.02 7.52
C GLU A 173 7.62 -28.56 7.68
N ALA A 174 6.35 -28.27 7.39
CA ALA A 174 5.78 -26.93 7.51
C ALA A 174 5.46 -26.55 8.97
N VAL A 175 5.80 -25.32 9.35
CA VAL A 175 5.49 -24.70 10.66
C VAL A 175 4.93 -23.30 10.45
N LEU A 176 3.77 -23.00 11.03
CA LEU A 176 3.11 -21.70 10.97
C LEU A 176 3.70 -20.75 12.03
N ILE A 177 4.24 -19.60 11.61
CA ILE A 177 5.11 -18.76 12.46
C ILE A 177 4.60 -17.36 12.84
N ASP A 178 3.65 -16.75 12.13
CA ASP A 178 3.27 -15.35 12.39
C ASP A 178 1.78 -15.15 12.66
N PHE A 179 1.45 -15.19 13.95
CA PHE A 179 0.11 -14.97 14.49
C PHE A 179 -0.22 -13.47 14.73
N GLY A 180 0.56 -12.53 14.15
CA GLY A 180 0.40 -11.10 14.36
C GLY A 180 -0.93 -10.47 13.92
N LEU A 181 -1.79 -11.21 13.21
CA LEU A 181 -3.17 -10.85 12.88
C LEU A 181 -4.23 -11.73 13.56
N ALA A 182 -3.80 -12.75 14.32
CA ALA A 182 -4.66 -13.77 14.86
C ALA A 182 -5.70 -13.21 15.85
N LYS A 183 -6.89 -13.80 15.85
CA LYS A 183 -8.00 -13.40 16.70
C LYS A 183 -8.47 -14.54 17.57
N GLN A 184 -8.74 -14.22 18.83
CA GLN A 184 -9.31 -15.14 19.81
C GLN A 184 -10.73 -14.70 20.11
N TYR A 185 -11.64 -15.65 20.26
CA TYR A 185 -13.07 -15.42 20.39
C TYR A 185 -13.60 -16.03 21.69
N ASP A 186 -14.61 -15.38 22.26
CA ASP A 186 -15.27 -15.86 23.47
C ASP A 186 -16.10 -17.11 23.18
N SER A 187 -16.03 -18.12 24.05
CA SER A 187 -16.67 -19.40 23.81
C SER A 187 -18.18 -19.41 24.06
N ALA A 188 -18.73 -18.42 24.78
CA ALA A 188 -20.16 -18.32 25.08
C ALA A 188 -20.90 -17.41 24.08
N THR A 189 -20.23 -16.36 23.59
CA THR A 189 -20.83 -15.32 22.75
C THR A 189 -20.34 -15.32 21.29
N GLY A 190 -19.24 -16.02 20.98
CA GLY A 190 -18.66 -16.08 19.63
C GLY A 190 -17.94 -14.80 19.17
N HIS A 191 -18.01 -13.72 19.95
CA HIS A 191 -17.40 -12.43 19.62
C HIS A 191 -15.89 -12.38 19.90
N GLN A 192 -15.18 -11.55 19.14
CA GLN A 192 -13.74 -11.30 19.28
C GLN A 192 -13.39 -10.74 20.67
N THR A 193 -12.42 -11.37 21.35
CA THR A 193 -11.83 -10.93 22.64
C THR A 193 -10.39 -10.43 22.53
N SER A 194 -9.74 -10.68 21.39
CA SER A 194 -8.51 -9.99 21.00
C SER A 194 -8.82 -8.55 20.58
N SER A 195 -7.78 -7.72 20.43
CA SER A 195 -7.90 -6.37 19.83
C SER A 195 -6.78 -6.09 18.82
N THR A 196 -6.22 -7.17 18.29
CA THR A 196 -5.29 -7.24 17.16
C THR A 196 -5.91 -6.53 15.95
N PRO A 197 -5.17 -5.65 15.25
CA PRO A 197 -5.60 -5.08 13.97
C PRO A 197 -5.98 -6.16 12.96
N VAL A 198 -6.82 -5.79 11.99
CA VAL A 198 -7.05 -6.63 10.81
C VAL A 198 -6.09 -6.15 9.73
N GLY A 199 -5.15 -7.01 9.34
CA GLY A 199 -4.28 -6.77 8.19
C GLY A 199 -4.81 -7.48 6.95
N ILE A 200 -4.33 -7.03 5.79
CA ILE A 200 -4.75 -7.51 4.47
C ILE A 200 -3.54 -8.03 3.72
N SER A 201 -3.59 -9.29 3.31
CA SER A 201 -2.64 -9.90 2.39
C SER A 201 -3.31 -10.09 1.03
N GLU A 202 -2.87 -9.31 0.03
CA GLU A 202 -3.42 -9.34 -1.33
C GLU A 202 -3.42 -10.77 -1.92
N GLY A 203 -4.60 -11.24 -2.33
CA GLY A 203 -4.83 -12.59 -2.87
C GLY A 203 -4.99 -13.71 -1.83
N TYR A 204 -4.70 -13.46 -0.55
CA TYR A 204 -4.87 -14.45 0.54
C TYR A 204 -5.97 -14.06 1.54
N ALA A 205 -6.26 -12.77 1.69
CA ALA A 205 -7.35 -12.27 2.52
C ALA A 205 -8.67 -12.26 1.71
N PRO A 206 -9.76 -12.85 2.22
CA PRO A 206 -11.09 -12.78 1.59
C PRO A 206 -11.80 -11.44 1.87
N LEU A 207 -12.85 -11.12 1.08
CA LEU A 207 -13.55 -9.82 1.08
C LEU A 207 -14.01 -9.35 2.47
N GLU A 208 -14.55 -10.26 3.29
CA GLU A 208 -14.94 -10.00 4.68
C GLU A 208 -13.83 -9.41 5.58
N GLN A 209 -12.55 -9.65 5.28
CA GLN A 209 -11.43 -9.18 6.07
C GLN A 209 -11.15 -7.70 5.79
N TYR A 210 -11.56 -7.22 4.61
CA TYR A 210 -11.58 -5.81 4.23
C TYR A 210 -12.77 -5.05 4.86
N MET A 211 -13.81 -5.77 5.31
CA MET A 211 -15.01 -5.15 5.90
C MET A 211 -14.79 -4.85 7.38
N GLN A 212 -15.13 -3.62 7.80
CA GLN A 212 -15.04 -3.23 9.21
C GLN A 212 -15.93 -4.14 10.07
N GLY A 213 -15.34 -4.80 11.06
CA GLY A 213 -16.03 -5.77 11.92
C GLY A 213 -16.33 -7.13 11.26
N GLY A 214 -15.99 -7.35 9.98
CA GLY A 214 -16.30 -8.59 9.26
C GLY A 214 -15.69 -9.85 9.88
N VAL A 215 -14.53 -9.74 10.54
CA VAL A 215 -13.89 -10.82 11.32
C VAL A 215 -14.14 -10.73 12.84
N GLY A 216 -15.17 -9.99 13.25
CA GLY A 216 -15.57 -9.82 14.66
C GLY A 216 -16.25 -11.04 15.30
N GLU A 217 -16.75 -11.96 14.49
CA GLU A 217 -17.28 -13.27 14.88
C GLU A 217 -16.32 -14.39 14.46
N PHE A 218 -16.33 -15.51 15.17
CA PHE A 218 -15.50 -16.67 14.87
C PHE A 218 -15.91 -17.35 13.55
N SER A 219 -15.05 -17.27 12.53
CA SER A 219 -15.28 -17.85 11.19
C SER A 219 -14.05 -18.60 10.68
N PRO A 220 -14.00 -19.94 10.84
CA PRO A 220 -13.01 -20.81 10.20
C PRO A 220 -12.89 -20.62 8.69
N GLU A 221 -13.99 -20.26 8.01
CA GLU A 221 -14.08 -20.09 6.56
C GLU A 221 -13.20 -18.95 6.02
N THR A 222 -12.77 -18.05 6.91
CA THR A 222 -11.79 -16.99 6.60
C THR A 222 -10.38 -17.59 6.43
N ASP A 223 -9.97 -18.51 7.32
CA ASP A 223 -8.69 -19.22 7.21
C ASP A 223 -8.71 -20.30 6.10
N VAL A 224 -9.87 -20.93 5.84
CA VAL A 224 -10.05 -21.88 4.72
C VAL A 224 -9.76 -21.21 3.37
N TYR A 225 -10.26 -19.98 3.16
CA TYR A 225 -9.95 -19.21 1.95
C TYR A 225 -8.44 -18.97 1.81
N ALA A 226 -7.79 -18.53 2.88
CA ALA A 226 -6.36 -18.24 2.88
C ALA A 226 -5.50 -19.51 2.67
N LEU A 227 -5.96 -20.67 3.16
CA LEU A 227 -5.35 -21.97 2.88
C LEU A 227 -5.54 -22.41 1.41
N GLY A 228 -6.72 -22.20 0.82
CA GLY A 228 -6.98 -22.42 -0.62
C GLY A 228 -6.10 -21.53 -1.51
N ALA A 229 -6.00 -20.24 -1.18
CA ALA A 229 -5.12 -19.27 -1.82
C ALA A 229 -3.64 -19.66 -1.71
N THR A 230 -3.22 -20.15 -0.54
CA THR A 230 -1.89 -20.72 -0.32
C THR A 230 -1.66 -21.92 -1.25
N TYR A 231 -2.61 -22.84 -1.34
CA TYR A 231 -2.50 -24.03 -2.19
C TYR A 231 -2.40 -23.65 -3.68
N TYR A 232 -3.22 -22.71 -4.15
CA TYR A 232 -3.12 -22.13 -5.50
C TYR A 232 -1.71 -21.59 -5.79
N LYS A 233 -1.14 -20.81 -4.86
CA LYS A 233 0.22 -20.25 -5.01
C LYS A 233 1.28 -21.35 -5.11
N LEU A 234 1.19 -22.40 -4.30
CA LEU A 234 2.15 -23.50 -4.32
C LEU A 234 2.12 -24.26 -5.65
N LEU A 235 0.93 -24.54 -6.20
CA LEU A 235 0.74 -25.33 -7.42
C LEU A 235 1.01 -24.56 -8.73
N THR A 236 0.82 -23.25 -8.73
CA THR A 236 0.94 -22.40 -9.94
C THR A 236 2.21 -21.54 -9.95
N GLY A 237 2.80 -21.25 -8.78
CA GLY A 237 3.82 -20.22 -8.59
C GLY A 237 3.28 -18.78 -8.70
N GLN A 238 2.04 -18.59 -9.13
CA GLN A 238 1.42 -17.28 -9.37
C GLN A 238 0.72 -16.81 -8.10
N THR A 239 0.82 -15.50 -7.80
CA THR A 239 0.03 -14.91 -6.70
C THR A 239 -1.45 -15.02 -7.06
N PRO A 240 -2.33 -15.49 -6.16
CA PRO A 240 -3.76 -15.57 -6.44
C PRO A 240 -4.33 -14.17 -6.74
N PRO A 241 -5.40 -14.05 -7.55
CA PRO A 241 -6.08 -12.77 -7.75
C PRO A 241 -6.66 -12.23 -6.44
N SER A 242 -6.92 -10.92 -6.37
CA SER A 242 -7.59 -10.32 -5.22
C SER A 242 -8.99 -10.93 -5.01
N ALA A 243 -9.48 -10.91 -3.77
CA ALA A 243 -10.80 -11.45 -3.45
C ALA A 243 -11.96 -10.72 -4.17
N SER A 244 -11.76 -9.47 -4.62
CA SER A 244 -12.71 -8.78 -5.50
C SER A 244 -12.75 -9.42 -6.89
N SER A 245 -11.60 -9.62 -7.54
CA SER A 245 -11.53 -10.29 -8.84
C SER A 245 -12.01 -11.74 -8.78
N VAL A 246 -11.71 -12.48 -7.71
CA VAL A 246 -12.26 -13.86 -7.55
C VAL A 246 -13.79 -13.85 -7.39
N ASN A 247 -14.37 -12.81 -6.76
CA ASN A 247 -15.82 -12.67 -6.61
C ASN A 247 -16.52 -12.15 -7.89
N GLU A 248 -15.83 -11.39 -8.74
CA GLU A 248 -16.37 -10.82 -9.99
C GLU A 248 -16.18 -11.75 -11.20
N ASP A 249 -14.96 -12.26 -11.41
CA ASP A 249 -14.55 -13.05 -12.58
C ASP A 249 -14.46 -14.56 -12.30
N GLY A 250 -14.46 -14.96 -11.02
CA GLY A 250 -14.16 -16.33 -10.58
C GLY A 250 -12.64 -16.58 -10.44
N LEU A 251 -12.29 -17.71 -9.83
CA LEU A 251 -10.88 -18.12 -9.74
C LEU A 251 -10.38 -18.62 -11.12
N PRO A 252 -9.26 -18.10 -11.66
CA PRO A 252 -8.71 -18.58 -12.93
C PRO A 252 -8.15 -20.01 -12.76
N LEU A 253 -8.84 -21.00 -13.33
CA LEU A 253 -8.48 -22.41 -13.18
C LEU A 253 -7.43 -22.88 -14.22
N GLU A 254 -7.21 -22.17 -15.32
CA GLU A 254 -6.25 -22.55 -16.37
C GLU A 254 -4.79 -22.67 -15.88
N PRO A 255 -4.27 -21.82 -14.98
CA PRO A 255 -2.95 -22.02 -14.36
C PRO A 255 -2.82 -23.34 -13.58
N LEU A 256 -3.90 -23.88 -13.00
CA LEU A 256 -3.89 -25.19 -12.35
C LEU A 256 -3.98 -26.33 -13.37
N LYS A 257 -4.89 -26.22 -14.35
CA LYS A 257 -5.07 -27.23 -15.41
C LYS A 257 -3.80 -27.41 -16.25
N SER A 258 -3.14 -26.32 -16.64
CA SER A 258 -1.89 -26.33 -17.41
C SER A 258 -0.70 -26.92 -16.64
N ARG A 259 -0.80 -26.99 -15.31
CA ARG A 259 0.14 -27.69 -14.42
C ARG A 259 -0.18 -29.18 -14.22
N GLY A 260 -1.28 -29.68 -14.80
CA GLY A 260 -1.71 -31.06 -14.66
C GLY A 260 -2.31 -31.39 -13.28
N VAL A 261 -2.76 -30.38 -12.54
CA VAL A 261 -3.38 -30.56 -11.22
C VAL A 261 -4.67 -31.37 -11.34
N THR A 262 -4.92 -32.29 -10.41
CA THR A 262 -6.10 -33.15 -10.42
C THR A 262 -7.40 -32.35 -10.32
N PRO A 263 -8.47 -32.74 -11.04
CA PRO A 263 -9.75 -32.02 -10.99
C PRO A 263 -10.30 -31.86 -9.57
N GLN A 264 -10.09 -32.84 -8.70
CA GLN A 264 -10.47 -32.82 -7.29
C GLN A 264 -9.81 -31.67 -6.53
N VAL A 265 -8.48 -31.53 -6.66
CA VAL A 265 -7.73 -30.41 -6.05
C VAL A 265 -8.15 -29.07 -6.66
N ILE A 266 -8.39 -28.99 -7.97
CA ILE A 266 -8.87 -27.76 -8.62
C ILE A 266 -10.24 -27.34 -8.06
N THR A 267 -11.18 -28.28 -7.96
CA THR A 267 -12.52 -28.01 -7.39
C THR A 267 -12.44 -27.58 -5.94
N ALA A 268 -11.64 -28.25 -5.11
CA ALA A 268 -11.50 -27.90 -3.70
C ALA A 268 -10.89 -26.50 -3.51
N ILE A 269 -9.85 -26.15 -4.28
CA ILE A 269 -9.25 -24.81 -4.24
C ILE A 269 -10.28 -23.75 -4.66
N ALA A 270 -11.05 -24.00 -5.72
CA ALA A 270 -12.10 -23.08 -6.17
C ALA A 270 -13.19 -22.88 -5.11
N HIS A 271 -13.66 -23.96 -4.48
CA HIS A 271 -14.69 -23.92 -3.43
C HIS A 271 -14.20 -23.24 -2.15
N ALA A 272 -12.95 -23.51 -1.72
CA ALA A 272 -12.33 -22.78 -0.62
C ALA A 272 -12.18 -21.28 -0.91
N MET A 273 -11.93 -20.91 -2.17
CA MET A 273 -11.77 -19.52 -2.61
C MET A 273 -13.08 -18.84 -3.05
N GLU A 274 -14.26 -19.40 -2.73
CA GLU A 274 -15.54 -18.76 -3.07
C GLU A 274 -15.70 -17.37 -2.44
N GLY A 275 -16.31 -16.44 -3.20
CA GLY A 275 -16.40 -15.04 -2.79
C GLY A 275 -17.18 -14.84 -1.48
N ARG A 276 -18.18 -15.70 -1.25
CA ARG A 276 -19.06 -15.65 -0.07
C ARG A 276 -18.71 -16.75 0.94
N ARG A 277 -18.39 -16.36 2.18
CA ARG A 277 -18.18 -17.27 3.34
C ARG A 277 -19.12 -18.47 3.44
N ARG A 278 -20.43 -18.20 3.31
CA ARG A 278 -21.45 -19.24 3.47
C ARG A 278 -21.41 -20.30 2.37
N ASP A 279 -20.77 -20.00 1.24
CA ASP A 279 -20.67 -20.85 0.06
C ASP A 279 -19.28 -21.53 -0.03
N ARG A 280 -18.45 -21.46 1.04
CA ARG A 280 -17.16 -22.18 1.24
C ARG A 280 -17.29 -23.42 2.16
N PRO A 281 -16.29 -24.32 2.25
CA PRO A 281 -16.21 -25.30 3.33
C PRO A 281 -16.23 -24.62 4.72
N LYS A 282 -17.00 -25.18 5.66
CA LYS A 282 -17.23 -24.65 7.01
C LYS A 282 -16.09 -24.96 7.97
N THR A 283 -15.27 -25.95 7.65
CA THR A 283 -14.10 -26.34 8.44
C THR A 283 -12.92 -26.69 7.54
N VAL A 284 -11.72 -26.59 8.12
CA VAL A 284 -10.50 -27.06 7.46
C VAL A 284 -10.54 -28.56 7.17
N ALA A 285 -11.17 -29.35 8.05
CA ALA A 285 -11.37 -30.79 7.83
C ALA A 285 -12.26 -31.08 6.61
N GLU A 286 -13.36 -30.34 6.44
CA GLU A 286 -14.24 -30.44 5.26
C GLU A 286 -13.47 -30.15 3.97
N PHE A 287 -12.70 -29.06 3.94
CA PHE A 287 -11.83 -28.72 2.81
C PHE A 287 -10.84 -29.83 2.45
N LEU A 288 -10.21 -30.50 3.43
CA LEU A 288 -9.34 -31.65 3.16
C LEU A 288 -10.10 -32.81 2.50
N THR A 289 -11.31 -33.13 2.95
CA THR A 289 -12.08 -34.27 2.40
C THR A 289 -12.41 -34.15 0.91
N GLU A 290 -12.43 -32.93 0.35
CA GLU A 290 -12.75 -32.68 -1.05
C GLU A 290 -11.68 -33.16 -2.03
N PHE A 291 -10.41 -33.19 -1.60
CA PHE A 291 -9.27 -33.64 -2.43
C PHE A 291 -8.56 -34.89 -1.92
N ASP A 292 -8.94 -35.40 -0.74
CA ASP A 292 -8.42 -36.66 -0.20
C ASP A 292 -8.89 -37.90 -0.98
N GLY A 293 -10.03 -37.79 -1.66
CA GLY A 293 -10.73 -38.90 -2.30
C GLY A 293 -11.39 -39.82 -1.26
N VAL A 294 -12.58 -40.34 -1.60
CA VAL A 294 -13.36 -41.17 -0.67
C VAL A 294 -12.73 -42.56 -0.53
N ALA A 295 -11.75 -42.68 0.35
CA ALA A 295 -11.20 -43.95 0.83
C ALA A 295 -12.18 -44.63 1.81
N GLY A 296 -13.29 -45.17 1.28
CA GLY A 296 -14.19 -46.07 2.01
C GLY A 296 -15.68 -45.77 1.86
N GLN A 297 -16.35 -46.50 0.97
CA GLN A 297 -17.80 -46.71 1.09
C GLN A 297 -18.09 -47.86 2.07
N ALA A 298 -18.96 -47.63 3.06
CA ALA A 298 -19.81 -48.68 3.64
C ALA A 298 -20.99 -48.09 4.44
N ALA A 299 -22.11 -48.82 4.48
CA ALA A 299 -23.25 -48.68 5.40
C ALA A 299 -24.17 -47.44 5.27
N ASN A 300 -24.99 -47.44 4.20
CA ASN A 300 -26.34 -46.86 4.24
C ASN A 300 -27.29 -47.81 5.01
N PRO A 301 -28.27 -47.30 5.77
CA PRO A 301 -29.62 -47.84 5.67
C PRO A 301 -30.72 -46.76 5.54
N LYS A 302 -31.55 -46.93 4.50
CA LYS A 302 -32.82 -46.18 4.32
C LYS A 302 -33.86 -46.61 5.36
N PRO A 303 -34.89 -45.77 5.57
CA PRO A 303 -36.27 -46.27 5.53
C PRO A 303 -37.06 -45.82 4.29
N ARG A 304 -38.02 -46.65 3.87
CA ARG A 304 -39.13 -46.32 2.95
C ARG A 304 -40.40 -46.13 3.77
N THR A 305 -41.35 -45.34 3.25
CA THR A 305 -42.81 -45.61 3.13
C THR A 305 -43.43 -44.36 2.48
N ASP A 306 -43.93 -44.40 1.25
CA ASP A 306 -45.23 -44.92 0.78
C ASP A 306 -46.34 -43.86 0.83
N THR A 307 -46.98 -43.64 -0.33
CA THR A 307 -48.14 -42.75 -0.54
C THR A 307 -49.46 -43.47 -0.21
N PRO A 308 -50.60 -42.73 -0.14
CA PRO A 308 -51.49 -42.79 -1.31
C PRO A 308 -52.26 -41.48 -1.66
N HIS A 309 -52.86 -41.51 -2.85
CA HIS A 309 -53.82 -40.54 -3.41
C HIS A 309 -55.14 -40.41 -2.63
N GLU A 310 -55.82 -39.25 -2.77
CA GLU A 310 -57.19 -39.22 -3.32
C GLU A 310 -57.58 -37.82 -3.87
N ALA A 311 -58.77 -37.69 -4.49
CA ALA A 311 -59.10 -36.61 -5.44
C ALA A 311 -60.54 -36.04 -5.29
N SER A 312 -60.93 -35.15 -6.22
CA SER A 312 -62.23 -34.44 -6.39
C SER A 312 -62.44 -33.17 -5.54
N GLY A 313 -63.15 -32.12 -6.01
CA GLY A 313 -63.73 -31.85 -7.34
C GLY A 313 -64.62 -30.58 -7.35
N SER A 314 -64.95 -30.02 -8.54
CA SER A 314 -65.83 -28.83 -8.80
C SER A 314 -65.41 -27.50 -8.09
N GLY A 315 -65.69 -26.27 -8.53
CA GLY A 315 -66.54 -25.69 -9.59
C GLY A 315 -67.15 -24.36 -9.04
N ASP A 316 -67.39 -23.26 -9.77
CA ASP A 316 -67.15 -22.87 -11.17
C ASP A 316 -67.22 -21.30 -11.26
N GLY A 317 -66.94 -20.69 -12.43
CA GLY A 317 -67.34 -19.29 -12.71
C GLY A 317 -66.26 -18.28 -13.17
N GLU A 318 -66.20 -18.05 -14.49
CA GLU A 318 -66.18 -16.74 -15.20
C GLU A 318 -65.55 -15.49 -14.53
N THR A 319 -64.62 -14.75 -15.17
CA THR A 319 -64.91 -13.97 -16.39
C THR A 319 -63.66 -13.55 -17.19
N THR A 320 -63.89 -13.06 -18.41
CA THR A 320 -62.92 -12.74 -19.47
C THR A 320 -62.26 -11.36 -19.40
N LEU A 321 -61.03 -11.23 -19.93
CA LEU A 321 -60.69 -10.24 -20.98
C LEU A 321 -59.25 -10.41 -21.52
N LYS A 322 -59.11 -10.74 -22.81
CA LYS A 322 -57.85 -10.64 -23.58
C LYS A 322 -57.95 -9.49 -24.58
N LYS A 323 -56.90 -8.67 -24.71
CA LYS A 323 -56.61 -7.89 -25.93
C LYS A 323 -55.10 -7.77 -26.18
N LYS A 324 -54.74 -7.37 -27.40
CA LYS A 324 -53.50 -7.75 -28.12
C LYS A 324 -52.80 -6.49 -28.66
N ILE A 325 -51.45 -6.49 -28.74
CA ILE A 325 -50.61 -5.65 -29.66
C ILE A 325 -50.55 -4.14 -29.28
N PRO A 326 -49.51 -3.32 -29.63
CA PRO A 326 -48.28 -3.57 -30.43
C PRO A 326 -46.92 -3.23 -29.77
N THR A 327 -45.85 -3.65 -30.45
CA THR A 327 -44.45 -3.16 -30.34
C THR A 327 -44.29 -1.71 -30.86
N PRO A 328 -43.52 -0.82 -30.19
CA PRO A 328 -43.05 0.46 -30.77
C PRO A 328 -41.73 0.32 -31.53
N GLN A 329 -41.49 1.23 -32.48
CA GLN A 329 -40.41 1.20 -33.47
C GLN A 329 -39.09 1.83 -32.99
N LEU A 330 -37.95 1.38 -33.53
CA LEU A 330 -36.67 2.10 -33.43
C LEU A 330 -36.79 3.49 -34.10
N LYS A 331 -36.20 4.51 -33.45
CA LYS A 331 -35.89 5.80 -34.10
C LYS A 331 -34.50 5.74 -34.77
N PRO A 332 -34.24 6.52 -35.83
CA PRO A 332 -32.98 6.43 -36.60
C PRO A 332 -31.78 7.03 -35.86
N GLN A 333 -30.59 6.45 -36.06
CA GLN A 333 -29.33 7.06 -35.64
C GLN A 333 -28.93 8.25 -36.54
N PRO A 334 -28.31 9.31 -36.00
CA PRO A 334 -27.62 10.32 -36.79
C PRO A 334 -26.31 9.78 -37.40
N LYS A 335 -25.95 10.29 -38.57
CA LYS A 335 -24.86 9.78 -39.43
C LYS A 335 -23.47 10.20 -38.93
N SER A 336 -22.49 9.32 -39.12
CA SER A 336 -21.06 9.59 -38.88
C SER A 336 -20.50 10.68 -39.80
N PRO A 337 -19.65 11.60 -39.32
CA PRO A 337 -18.89 12.51 -40.18
C PRO A 337 -17.71 11.80 -40.86
N ALA A 338 -17.32 12.28 -42.04
CA ALA A 338 -16.34 11.63 -42.92
C ALA A 338 -14.87 11.93 -42.55
N ARG A 339 -13.96 11.04 -42.98
CA ARG A 339 -12.50 11.22 -42.87
C ARG A 339 -12.00 12.37 -43.79
N PRO A 340 -11.05 13.21 -43.33
CA PRO A 340 -10.35 14.14 -44.22
C PRO A 340 -9.29 13.42 -45.08
N VAL A 341 -9.16 13.85 -46.33
CA VAL A 341 -8.14 13.38 -47.28
C VAL A 341 -6.90 14.26 -47.17
N VAL A 342 -5.72 13.68 -46.90
CA VAL A 342 -4.45 14.43 -46.84
C VAL A 342 -3.97 14.74 -48.26
N SER A 343 -3.69 16.01 -48.54
CA SER A 343 -3.28 16.46 -49.88
C SER A 343 -1.76 16.41 -50.10
N ARG A 344 -1.36 16.50 -51.37
CA ARG A 344 -0.06 16.10 -51.95
C ARG A 344 1.17 16.96 -51.58
N LYS A 345 1.14 17.72 -50.48
CA LYS A 345 2.21 18.68 -50.08
C LYS A 345 3.11 18.24 -48.92
N THR A 346 2.84 17.10 -48.28
CA THR A 346 3.65 16.60 -47.14
C THR A 346 4.95 15.89 -47.53
N MET A 347 5.27 15.79 -48.83
CA MET A 347 6.39 14.98 -49.36
C MET A 347 7.63 15.80 -49.75
N MET A 348 7.96 16.88 -49.02
CA MET A 348 9.20 17.65 -49.23
C MET A 348 9.96 18.10 -47.97
N VAL A 349 9.42 17.92 -46.75
CA VAL A 349 10.13 18.31 -45.51
C VAL A 349 11.09 17.22 -45.02
N ALA A 350 10.82 15.94 -45.35
CA ALA A 350 11.63 14.80 -44.88
C ALA A 350 13.07 14.75 -45.44
N ALA A 351 13.37 15.48 -46.51
CA ALA A 351 14.70 15.50 -47.13
C ALA A 351 15.69 16.48 -46.45
N ALA A 352 15.20 17.52 -45.79
CA ALA A 352 16.06 18.53 -45.16
C ALA A 352 16.68 18.07 -43.83
N VAL A 353 15.97 17.21 -43.09
CA VAL A 353 16.41 16.72 -41.77
C VAL A 353 17.61 15.77 -41.87
N LEU A 354 17.72 15.00 -42.97
CA LEU A 354 18.81 14.03 -43.15
C LEU A 354 20.19 14.66 -43.37
N ALA A 355 20.25 15.90 -43.88
CA ALA A 355 21.51 16.60 -44.14
C ALA A 355 22.10 17.23 -42.87
N ALA A 356 21.28 17.66 -41.91
CA ALA A 356 21.75 18.28 -40.67
C ALA A 356 22.42 17.28 -39.71
N VAL A 357 21.95 16.02 -39.70
CA VAL A 357 22.46 14.96 -38.81
C VAL A 357 23.93 14.60 -39.11
N LEU A 358 24.38 14.74 -40.37
CA LEU A 358 25.74 14.41 -40.78
C LEU A 358 26.80 15.47 -40.41
N VAL A 359 26.39 16.72 -40.12
CA VAL A 359 27.32 17.79 -39.73
C VAL A 359 27.60 17.77 -38.22
N VAL A 360 26.60 17.43 -37.40
CA VAL A 360 26.75 17.36 -35.93
C VAL A 360 27.62 16.17 -35.52
N GLY A 361 27.53 15.03 -36.21
CA GLY A 361 28.33 13.84 -35.92
C GLY A 361 29.85 14.02 -36.09
N GLY A 362 30.27 14.96 -36.94
CA GLY A 362 31.70 15.23 -37.19
C GLY A 362 32.40 16.01 -36.07
N ILE A 363 31.65 16.80 -35.27
CA ILE A 363 32.23 17.71 -34.27
C ILE A 363 32.49 16.99 -32.93
N VAL A 364 31.72 15.93 -32.63
CA VAL A 364 31.86 15.17 -31.37
C VAL A 364 33.17 14.35 -31.30
N VAL A 365 33.74 13.97 -32.46
CA VAL A 365 34.97 13.15 -32.50
C VAL A 365 36.23 13.98 -32.21
N ALA A 366 36.23 15.28 -32.55
CA ALA A 366 37.42 16.13 -32.55
C ALA A 366 37.86 16.68 -31.18
N ILE A 367 37.02 16.57 -30.13
CA ILE A 367 37.31 17.13 -28.79
C ILE A 367 37.89 16.08 -27.83
N SER A 368 37.93 14.79 -28.23
CA SER A 368 38.44 13.70 -27.38
C SER A 368 39.97 13.64 -27.22
N GLN A 369 40.75 14.56 -27.84
CA GLN A 369 42.22 14.54 -27.83
C GLN A 369 42.86 15.93 -27.66
N ALA A 370 42.58 16.63 -26.56
CA ALA A 370 43.44 17.71 -26.05
C ALA A 370 43.19 18.04 -24.55
N TRP A 371 44.26 18.41 -23.84
CA TRP A 371 44.31 18.94 -22.46
C TRP A 371 44.11 17.89 -21.30
N PRO A 372 44.67 18.14 -20.08
CA PRO A 372 45.66 17.24 -19.49
C PRO A 372 45.40 16.92 -17.99
N SER A 373 46.37 16.27 -17.33
CA SER A 373 46.27 15.80 -15.94
C SER A 373 46.73 16.83 -14.90
N GLY A 374 46.03 16.89 -13.75
CA GLY A 374 46.31 17.71 -12.56
C GLY A 374 45.05 18.45 -12.09
N GLU A 375 44.70 18.53 -10.80
CA GLU A 375 45.38 18.13 -9.55
C GLU A 375 44.39 17.44 -8.59
N THR A 376 44.91 16.74 -7.57
CA THR A 376 44.11 16.04 -6.56
C THR A 376 43.49 16.98 -5.53
N ALA A 377 42.16 17.11 -5.53
CA ALA A 377 41.41 17.61 -4.39
C ALA A 377 40.95 16.44 -3.52
N THR A 378 41.43 16.37 -2.27
CA THR A 378 40.97 15.39 -1.28
C THR A 378 39.59 15.78 -0.75
N GLU A 379 38.58 14.94 -0.96
CA GLU A 379 37.30 15.09 -0.26
C GLU A 379 37.48 14.90 1.26
N PRO A 380 36.75 15.65 2.11
CA PRO A 380 36.76 15.43 3.55
C PRO A 380 36.14 14.07 3.89
N GLN A 381 36.94 13.18 4.48
CA GLN A 381 36.45 12.00 5.18
C GLN A 381 35.77 12.43 6.48
N ASP A 382 34.46 12.74 6.41
CA ASP A 382 33.48 12.55 7.50
C ASP A 382 32.10 13.08 7.03
N LYS A 383 31.36 12.24 6.31
CA LYS A 383 29.92 12.41 6.03
C LYS A 383 29.22 11.05 6.13
N PRO A 384 28.04 10.96 6.78
CA PRO A 384 27.30 9.71 6.86
C PRO A 384 26.84 9.27 5.47
N ALA A 385 27.12 8.01 5.11
CA ALA A 385 26.76 7.47 3.81
C ALA A 385 25.24 7.35 3.67
N PHE A 386 24.65 8.12 2.74
CA PHE A 386 23.23 8.01 2.37
C PHE A 386 22.94 6.63 1.76
N VAL A 387 22.28 5.74 2.51
CA VAL A 387 21.90 4.41 2.03
C VAL A 387 20.55 4.50 1.30
N ALA A 388 20.59 4.64 -0.02
CA ALA A 388 19.40 4.53 -0.86
C ALA A 388 18.72 3.15 -0.65
N LYS A 389 17.48 3.15 -0.13
CA LYS A 389 16.68 1.93 0.02
C LYS A 389 16.33 1.39 -1.38
N LYS A 390 16.68 0.13 -1.65
CA LYS A 390 16.32 -0.56 -2.88
C LYS A 390 14.85 -0.99 -2.82
N ILE A 391 13.95 -0.17 -3.37
CA ILE A 391 12.50 -0.39 -3.37
C ILE A 391 12.06 -1.14 -4.63
N THR A 392 11.04 -1.99 -4.51
CA THR A 392 10.60 -2.95 -5.54
C THR A 392 9.29 -2.60 -6.24
N LYS A 393 8.69 -1.43 -5.97
CA LYS A 393 7.45 -0.96 -6.61
C LYS A 393 7.42 0.57 -6.65
N ASP A 394 7.32 1.16 -7.83
CA ASP A 394 7.37 2.64 -8.02
C ASP A 394 6.09 3.36 -7.55
N SER A 395 4.99 2.63 -7.33
CA SER A 395 3.71 3.20 -6.89
C SER A 395 2.79 2.18 -6.22
N GLU A 396 2.01 2.64 -5.24
CA GLU A 396 0.95 1.91 -4.54
C GLU A 396 -0.41 2.56 -4.86
N MET A 397 -1.46 1.75 -5.02
CA MET A 397 -2.83 2.23 -5.27
C MET A 397 -3.70 1.94 -4.05
N PHE A 398 -4.57 2.88 -3.72
CA PHE A 398 -5.47 2.85 -2.57
C PHE A 398 -6.90 3.03 -3.05
N SER A 399 -7.84 2.36 -2.38
CA SER A 399 -9.26 2.36 -2.74
C SER A 399 -10.11 2.77 -1.54
N VAL A 400 -10.87 3.85 -1.65
CA VAL A 400 -11.75 4.35 -0.56
C VAL A 400 -13.07 4.82 -1.15
N GLY A 401 -14.17 4.22 -0.70
CA GLY A 401 -15.54 4.56 -1.14
C GLY A 401 -15.83 4.39 -2.64
N GLY A 402 -14.99 3.66 -3.37
CA GLY A 402 -15.09 3.46 -4.83
C GLY A 402 -14.14 4.35 -5.64
N ASP A 403 -13.52 5.37 -5.04
CA ASP A 403 -12.42 6.11 -5.66
C ASP A 403 -11.10 5.33 -5.52
N ASN A 404 -10.24 5.41 -6.54
CA ASN A 404 -8.92 4.80 -6.57
C ASN A 404 -7.85 5.89 -6.78
N PHE A 405 -6.99 6.11 -5.79
CA PHE A 405 -5.90 7.06 -5.86
C PHE A 405 -4.54 6.37 -5.76
N ILE A 406 -3.54 6.91 -6.45
CA ILE A 406 -2.21 6.30 -6.58
C ILE A 406 -1.19 7.19 -5.86
N MET A 407 -0.41 6.58 -4.96
CA MET A 407 0.77 7.20 -4.36
C MET A 407 2.01 6.69 -5.09
N ARG A 408 2.90 7.59 -5.46
CA ARG A 408 4.15 7.29 -6.15
C ARG A 408 5.32 7.42 -5.19
N TYR A 409 6.21 6.44 -5.19
CA TYR A 409 7.47 6.49 -4.47
C TYR A 409 8.38 7.56 -5.07
N ILE A 410 8.91 8.44 -4.22
CA ILE A 410 9.86 9.48 -4.56
C ILE A 410 11.15 9.19 -3.77
N GLU A 411 12.23 8.92 -4.50
CA GLU A 411 13.54 8.71 -3.90
C GLU A 411 14.09 10.04 -3.38
N GLY A 412 14.38 10.08 -2.09
CA GLY A 412 14.93 11.24 -1.39
C GLY A 412 16.29 11.67 -1.95
N GLY A 413 16.69 12.89 -1.63
CA GLY A 413 17.88 13.52 -2.18
C GLY A 413 18.01 14.97 -1.75
N SER A 414 19.00 15.66 -2.32
CA SER A 414 19.22 17.09 -2.08
C SER A 414 18.83 17.93 -3.29
N PHE A 415 18.27 19.12 -3.06
CA PHE A 415 18.00 20.11 -4.10
C PHE A 415 18.24 21.53 -3.56
N ASP A 416 18.27 22.49 -4.47
CA ASP A 416 18.38 23.91 -4.12
C ASP A 416 16.95 24.49 -4.11
N MET A 417 16.45 24.83 -2.93
CA MET A 417 15.06 25.22 -2.68
C MET A 417 14.88 26.73 -2.85
N GLY A 418 13.73 27.16 -3.38
CA GLY A 418 13.41 28.58 -3.63
C GLY A 418 13.68 29.06 -5.07
N ALA A 419 13.65 30.37 -5.28
CA ALA A 419 13.70 30.99 -6.61
C ALA A 419 15.10 30.93 -7.26
N THR A 420 15.40 29.77 -7.87
CA THR A 420 16.56 29.50 -8.73
C THR A 420 16.51 30.30 -10.05
N ALA A 421 17.60 30.33 -10.82
CA ALA A 421 17.74 31.22 -11.97
C ALA A 421 16.67 31.03 -13.07
N GLU A 422 16.19 29.81 -13.28
CA GLU A 422 15.08 29.48 -14.18
C GLU A 422 13.74 30.05 -13.71
N MET A 423 13.58 30.31 -12.40
CA MET A 423 12.40 30.92 -11.77
C MET A 423 12.46 32.46 -11.79
N ASP A 424 13.59 33.06 -12.16
CA ASP A 424 13.79 34.50 -12.10
C ASP A 424 12.90 35.23 -13.13
N THR A 425 12.23 36.26 -12.63
CA THR A 425 11.30 37.12 -13.35
C THR A 425 11.58 38.55 -12.93
N VAL A 426 12.40 39.23 -13.74
CA VAL A 426 12.84 40.62 -13.51
C VAL A 426 11.64 41.52 -13.20
N GLY A 427 11.66 42.16 -12.03
CA GLY A 427 10.64 43.13 -11.60
C GLY A 427 9.56 42.60 -10.65
N PHE A 428 9.57 41.31 -10.29
CA PHE A 428 8.64 40.75 -9.30
C PHE A 428 9.30 40.49 -7.94
N GLY A 429 8.54 40.70 -6.86
CA GLY A 429 9.00 40.58 -5.48
C GLY A 429 9.13 39.13 -5.02
N LEU A 430 10.14 38.41 -5.50
CA LEU A 430 10.46 37.03 -5.12
C LEU A 430 11.07 36.92 -3.70
N GLN A 431 10.59 37.73 -2.75
CA GLN A 431 11.26 37.91 -1.46
C GLN A 431 11.02 36.71 -0.54
N ASP A 432 9.78 36.18 -0.51
CA ASP A 432 9.42 35.00 0.28
C ASP A 432 10.01 33.68 -0.30
N GLU A 433 10.38 33.70 -1.59
CA GLU A 433 11.03 32.58 -2.31
C GLU A 433 12.56 32.57 -2.16
N LYS A 434 13.14 33.47 -1.36
CA LYS A 434 14.59 33.69 -1.21
C LYS A 434 15.00 33.73 0.27
N PRO A 435 16.27 33.41 0.60
CA PRO A 435 17.34 32.98 -0.29
C PRO A 435 17.17 31.55 -0.84
N VAL A 436 17.82 31.27 -1.96
CA VAL A 436 18.01 29.89 -2.42
C VAL A 436 19.00 29.21 -1.49
N HIS A 437 18.63 28.03 -0.98
CA HIS A 437 19.39 27.31 0.04
C HIS A 437 19.33 25.79 -0.18
N LYS A 438 20.25 25.05 0.45
CA LYS A 438 20.41 23.61 0.25
C LYS A 438 19.46 22.83 1.14
N VAL A 439 18.61 21.99 0.57
CA VAL A 439 17.64 21.17 1.31
C VAL A 439 17.77 19.70 0.95
N TYR A 440 17.73 18.83 1.97
CA TYR A 440 17.60 17.38 1.81
C TYR A 440 16.21 16.93 2.22
N VAL A 441 15.63 16.01 1.46
CA VAL A 441 14.42 15.30 1.81
C VAL A 441 14.69 13.80 1.86
N GLU A 442 14.10 13.12 2.83
CA GLU A 442 14.05 11.65 2.86
C GLU A 442 13.20 11.12 1.68
N SER A 443 13.13 9.80 1.55
CA SER A 443 12.22 9.20 0.56
C SER A 443 10.80 9.15 1.14
N PHE A 444 9.81 9.55 0.34
CA PHE A 444 8.39 9.60 0.70
C PHE A 444 7.55 9.06 -0.46
N ALA A 445 6.25 8.83 -0.24
CA ALA A 445 5.32 8.69 -1.34
C ALA A 445 4.41 9.92 -1.44
N ILE A 446 4.04 10.32 -2.65
CA ILE A 446 3.13 11.46 -2.91
C ILE A 446 2.08 11.08 -3.95
N GLY A 447 0.88 11.66 -3.85
CA GLY A 447 -0.21 11.43 -4.79
C GLY A 447 0.20 11.74 -6.22
N VAL A 448 -0.08 10.83 -7.16
CA VAL A 448 0.12 11.06 -8.60
C VAL A 448 -0.77 12.21 -9.10
N PHE A 449 -1.92 12.37 -8.46
CA PHE A 449 -2.92 13.42 -8.66
C PHE A 449 -3.29 14.08 -7.33
N GLU A 450 -3.96 15.23 -7.42
CA GLU A 450 -4.69 15.88 -6.32
C GLU A 450 -5.80 14.97 -5.76
N VAL A 451 -6.28 15.22 -4.53
CA VAL A 451 -7.41 14.47 -3.94
C VAL A 451 -8.70 14.78 -4.70
N THR A 452 -9.40 13.75 -5.18
CA THR A 452 -10.66 13.89 -5.91
C THR A 452 -11.81 14.29 -4.99
N GLN A 453 -12.84 14.92 -5.56
CA GLN A 453 -14.11 15.14 -4.88
C GLN A 453 -14.82 13.83 -4.49
N GLU A 454 -14.63 12.75 -5.25
CA GLU A 454 -15.17 11.42 -4.92
C GLU A 454 -14.51 10.84 -3.66
N LEU A 455 -13.18 10.88 -3.58
CA LEU A 455 -12.41 10.49 -2.40
C LEU A 455 -12.76 11.34 -1.17
N TRP A 456 -12.85 12.66 -1.34
CA TRP A 456 -13.25 13.56 -0.26
C TRP A 456 -14.67 13.26 0.23
N GLN A 457 -15.64 13.13 -0.68
CA GLN A 457 -17.04 12.80 -0.35
C GLN A 457 -17.15 11.44 0.34
N ALA A 458 -16.35 10.45 -0.05
CA ALA A 458 -16.29 9.13 0.58
C ALA A 458 -15.78 9.17 2.03
N VAL A 459 -14.80 10.02 2.33
CA VAL A 459 -14.17 10.13 3.66
C VAL A 459 -14.94 11.08 4.58
N MET A 460 -15.43 12.20 4.05
CA MET A 460 -16.04 13.29 4.84
C MET A 460 -17.57 13.27 4.85
N GLY A 461 -18.21 12.46 4.01
CA GLY A 461 -19.67 12.42 3.86
C GLY A 461 -20.27 13.69 3.25
N THR A 462 -19.45 14.68 2.90
CA THR A 462 -19.84 15.97 2.31
C THR A 462 -18.81 16.37 1.25
N ASN A 463 -19.24 17.16 0.27
CA ASN A 463 -18.39 17.72 -0.77
C ASN A 463 -18.46 19.27 -0.64
N PRO A 464 -17.34 19.96 -0.34
CA PRO A 464 -17.31 21.41 -0.12
C PRO A 464 -17.17 22.23 -1.40
N SER A 465 -16.69 21.64 -2.49
CA SER A 465 -16.29 22.30 -3.73
C SER A 465 -17.44 23.05 -4.42
N TYR A 466 -17.15 24.16 -5.08
CA TYR A 466 -18.12 24.90 -5.86
C TYR A 466 -18.57 24.10 -7.09
N ASP A 467 -17.61 23.63 -7.90
CA ASP A 467 -17.88 22.89 -9.13
C ASP A 467 -18.04 21.39 -8.85
N LYS A 468 -19.28 20.88 -8.90
CA LYS A 468 -19.57 19.47 -8.56
C LYS A 468 -19.21 18.51 -9.70
N SER A 469 -18.06 17.85 -9.57
CA SER A 469 -17.65 16.75 -10.46
C SER A 469 -16.77 15.76 -9.69
N LYS A 470 -17.18 14.48 -9.68
CA LYS A 470 -16.51 13.43 -8.89
C LYS A 470 -15.02 13.25 -9.25
N PHE A 471 -14.67 13.49 -10.52
CA PHE A 471 -13.31 13.39 -11.05
C PHE A 471 -12.47 14.68 -10.95
N CYS A 472 -13.05 15.79 -10.50
CA CYS A 472 -12.29 17.01 -10.24
C CYS A 472 -11.55 16.92 -8.89
N PRO A 473 -10.43 17.64 -8.73
CA PRO A 473 -9.86 17.84 -7.39
C PRO A 473 -10.89 18.49 -6.47
N VAL A 474 -10.78 18.20 -5.18
CA VAL A 474 -11.55 18.89 -4.15
C VAL A 474 -10.96 20.28 -3.89
N GLU A 475 -11.78 21.31 -4.06
CA GLU A 475 -11.50 22.68 -3.63
C GLU A 475 -12.52 23.19 -2.60
N SER A 476 -12.35 24.45 -2.15
CA SER A 476 -13.10 25.08 -1.06
C SER A 476 -12.87 24.44 0.31
N VAL A 477 -11.65 23.94 0.52
CA VAL A 477 -11.18 23.35 1.79
C VAL A 477 -10.20 24.29 2.50
N SER A 478 -10.13 24.17 3.83
CA SER A 478 -9.11 24.80 4.66
C SER A 478 -8.08 23.77 5.12
N TRP A 479 -6.95 24.22 5.67
CA TRP A 479 -5.95 23.33 6.25
C TRP A 479 -6.52 22.49 7.39
N ASN A 480 -7.39 23.06 8.23
CA ASN A 480 -8.10 22.36 9.29
C ASN A 480 -9.03 21.26 8.74
N ASP A 481 -9.78 21.54 7.67
CA ASP A 481 -10.62 20.54 7.00
C ASP A 481 -9.75 19.41 6.43
N CYS A 482 -8.57 19.74 5.88
CA CYS A 482 -7.63 18.76 5.36
C CYS A 482 -7.09 17.85 6.48
N GLN A 483 -6.83 18.37 7.68
CA GLN A 483 -6.45 17.54 8.83
C GLN A 483 -7.58 16.60 9.25
N GLU A 484 -8.83 17.04 9.27
CA GLU A 484 -9.99 16.19 9.57
C GLU A 484 -10.18 15.09 8.50
N PHE A 485 -10.09 15.45 7.22
CA PHE A 485 -10.09 14.50 6.10
C PHE A 485 -8.96 13.48 6.22
N ILE A 486 -7.73 13.92 6.46
CA ILE A 486 -6.56 13.05 6.65
C ILE A 486 -6.77 12.12 7.86
N GLN A 487 -7.26 12.65 8.99
CA GLN A 487 -7.53 11.85 10.18
C GLN A 487 -8.55 10.74 9.90
N LYS A 488 -9.65 11.05 9.20
CA LYS A 488 -10.66 10.06 8.79
C LYS A 488 -10.12 9.09 7.74
N LEU A 489 -9.37 9.57 6.75
CA LEU A 489 -8.75 8.73 5.72
C LEU A 489 -7.77 7.73 6.34
N ASN A 490 -6.96 8.17 7.30
CA ASN A 490 -6.05 7.29 8.06
C ASN A 490 -6.81 6.30 8.94
N ALA A 491 -7.92 6.72 9.56
CA ALA A 491 -8.80 5.82 10.32
C ALA A 491 -9.49 4.76 9.42
N ILE A 492 -9.81 5.09 8.16
CA ILE A 492 -10.39 4.17 7.18
C ILE A 492 -9.32 3.21 6.62
N THR A 493 -8.14 3.72 6.26
CA THR A 493 -7.13 2.97 5.50
C THR A 493 -6.06 2.28 6.36
N GLY A 494 -5.90 2.69 7.62
CA GLY A 494 -4.80 2.24 8.49
C GLY A 494 -3.42 2.71 8.03
N LYS A 495 -3.35 3.77 7.20
CA LYS A 495 -2.12 4.36 6.66
C LYS A 495 -1.83 5.71 7.32
N GLN A 496 -0.69 6.31 6.99
CA GLN A 496 -0.27 7.64 7.45
C GLN A 496 -0.26 8.64 6.29
N PHE A 497 -1.41 8.87 5.70
CA PHE A 497 -1.55 10.03 4.83
C PHE A 497 -1.34 11.30 5.65
N ARG A 498 -0.78 12.31 5.01
CA ARG A 498 -0.53 13.65 5.55
C ARG A 498 -0.49 14.64 4.39
N LEU A 499 -0.42 15.92 4.69
CA LEU A 499 0.06 16.89 3.71
C LEU A 499 1.58 16.68 3.51
N PRO A 500 2.11 16.93 2.30
CA PRO A 500 3.56 17.01 2.10
C PRO A 500 4.14 18.14 2.94
N THR A 501 5.41 18.02 3.32
CA THR A 501 6.16 19.21 3.73
C THR A 501 6.38 20.12 2.53
N GLU A 502 6.62 21.40 2.77
CA GLU A 502 6.92 22.35 1.70
C GLU A 502 8.13 21.90 0.85
N ALA A 503 9.17 21.37 1.50
CA ALA A 503 10.36 20.84 0.84
C ALA A 503 10.09 19.57 0.02
N GLU A 504 9.29 18.64 0.55
CA GLU A 504 8.88 17.44 -0.20
C GLU A 504 8.05 17.82 -1.43
N TRP A 505 7.12 18.78 -1.29
CA TRP A 505 6.32 19.27 -2.40
C TRP A 505 7.19 19.89 -3.49
N GLU A 506 8.10 20.80 -3.14
CA GLU A 506 8.95 21.47 -4.12
C GLU A 506 9.93 20.48 -4.80
N TYR A 507 10.52 19.55 -4.03
CA TYR A 507 11.36 18.49 -4.58
C TYR A 507 10.59 17.61 -5.58
N ALA A 508 9.38 17.17 -5.23
CA ALA A 508 8.52 16.38 -6.10
C ALA A 508 8.11 17.16 -7.37
N ALA A 509 7.77 18.45 -7.24
CA ALA A 509 7.40 19.30 -8.37
C ALA A 509 8.58 19.55 -9.32
N ARG A 510 9.81 19.73 -8.81
CA ARG A 510 11.03 19.85 -9.62
C ARG A 510 11.38 18.59 -10.42
N GLY A 511 10.80 17.43 -10.09
CA GLY A 511 11.15 16.13 -10.69
C GLY A 511 12.13 15.31 -9.86
N GLY A 512 12.38 15.68 -8.60
CA GLY A 512 13.29 15.01 -7.68
C GLY A 512 14.70 14.85 -8.26
N LYS A 513 15.31 13.69 -8.06
CA LYS A 513 16.64 13.35 -8.62
C LYS A 513 16.73 13.36 -10.16
N TYR A 514 15.61 13.48 -10.86
CA TYR A 514 15.54 13.56 -12.33
C TYR A 514 15.29 14.99 -12.85
N ALA A 515 15.28 15.99 -11.97
CA ALA A 515 14.95 17.39 -12.29
C ALA A 515 15.72 17.94 -13.51
N LYS A 516 15.01 18.65 -14.39
CA LYS A 516 15.58 19.27 -15.61
C LYS A 516 15.81 20.78 -15.52
N GLY A 517 15.59 21.41 -14.37
CA GLY A 517 15.62 22.87 -14.24
C GLY A 517 14.50 23.57 -15.02
N CYS A 518 13.29 23.00 -15.00
CA CYS A 518 12.11 23.61 -15.61
C CYS A 518 11.43 24.60 -14.64
N ARG A 519 10.89 25.69 -15.19
CA ARG A 519 10.10 26.70 -14.46
C ARG A 519 8.76 26.18 -13.92
N TYR A 520 8.15 25.25 -14.64
CA TYR A 520 6.90 24.57 -14.29
C TYR A 520 7.16 23.07 -14.21
N SER A 521 6.36 22.34 -13.45
CA SER A 521 6.56 20.91 -13.22
C SER A 521 6.53 20.14 -14.55
N GLY A 522 7.69 19.66 -15.02
CA GLY A 522 7.88 18.91 -16.26
C GLY A 522 8.10 19.70 -17.57
N SER A 523 7.93 21.03 -17.61
CA SER A 523 8.15 21.84 -18.83
C SER A 523 8.42 23.32 -18.54
N ASN A 524 9.03 24.03 -19.50
CA ASN A 524 9.09 25.49 -19.50
C ASN A 524 7.85 26.14 -20.17
N ASN A 525 6.96 25.33 -20.75
CA ASN A 525 5.70 25.78 -21.34
C ASN A 525 4.52 25.35 -20.45
N LEU A 526 3.97 26.29 -19.68
CA LEU A 526 2.86 26.06 -18.77
C LEU A 526 1.63 25.42 -19.46
N GLY A 527 1.35 25.78 -20.70
CA GLY A 527 0.22 25.22 -21.46
C GLY A 527 0.30 23.71 -21.72
N GLU A 528 1.48 23.10 -21.59
CA GLU A 528 1.65 21.65 -21.70
C GLU A 528 1.38 20.90 -20.40
N VAL A 529 1.63 21.53 -19.25
CA VAL A 529 1.75 20.87 -17.94
C VAL A 529 0.74 21.33 -16.90
N GLY A 530 0.14 22.52 -17.06
CA GLY A 530 -0.74 23.12 -16.06
C GLY A 530 -2.07 23.68 -16.58
N LYS A 531 -3.00 23.84 -15.65
CA LYS A 531 -4.32 24.49 -15.82
C LYS A 531 -4.28 25.83 -15.08
N TYR A 532 -4.38 26.95 -15.79
CA TYR A 532 -4.19 28.30 -15.25
C TYR A 532 -5.11 29.30 -15.96
N TYR A 533 -5.17 30.56 -15.52
CA TYR A 533 -6.15 31.55 -15.98
C TYR A 533 -6.23 31.71 -17.51
N GLY A 534 -5.11 31.55 -18.21
CA GLY A 534 -5.07 31.66 -19.67
C GLY A 534 -5.49 30.41 -20.47
N ASN A 535 -5.80 29.28 -19.81
CA ASN A 535 -6.24 28.05 -20.48
C ASN A 535 -7.33 27.24 -19.74
N SER A 536 -7.73 27.66 -18.54
CA SER A 536 -8.80 27.12 -17.73
C SER A 536 -9.46 28.28 -16.96
N HIS A 537 -10.76 28.20 -16.72
CA HIS A 537 -11.49 29.18 -15.89
C HIS A 537 -12.24 28.52 -14.72
N ASP A 538 -12.39 27.19 -14.77
CA ASP A 538 -13.09 26.37 -13.79
C ASP A 538 -12.19 25.19 -13.36
N THR A 539 -12.65 24.42 -12.37
CA THR A 539 -11.94 23.22 -11.88
C THR A 539 -12.12 22.05 -12.85
N LEU A 540 -11.03 21.55 -13.45
CA LEU A 540 -11.06 20.46 -14.44
C LEU A 540 -10.64 19.09 -13.84
N PRO A 541 -11.15 17.96 -14.37
CA PRO A 541 -10.81 16.62 -13.90
C PRO A 541 -9.30 16.32 -13.80
N VAL A 542 -8.93 15.50 -12.81
CA VAL A 542 -7.60 14.87 -12.70
C VAL A 542 -7.49 13.64 -13.61
N GLU A 543 -7.61 13.91 -14.92
CA GLU A 543 -7.60 12.90 -15.99
C GLU A 543 -6.23 12.71 -16.66
N GLY A 544 -5.16 13.33 -16.12
CA GLY A 544 -3.83 13.31 -16.76
C GLY A 544 -3.81 13.97 -18.15
N SER A 545 -4.70 14.95 -18.37
CA SER A 545 -4.88 15.67 -19.65
C SER A 545 -3.73 16.64 -19.99
N ARG A 546 -2.86 16.92 -19.01
CA ARG A 546 -1.59 17.63 -19.17
C ARG A 546 -0.41 16.65 -19.08
N LYS A 547 0.74 17.02 -19.65
CA LYS A 547 1.97 16.22 -19.53
C LYS A 547 2.39 16.17 -18.05
N PRO A 548 2.78 15.01 -17.52
CA PRO A 548 3.34 14.93 -16.19
C PRO A 548 4.82 15.34 -16.18
N ASN A 549 5.37 15.54 -14.99
CA ASN A 549 6.80 15.75 -14.81
C ASN A 549 7.63 14.46 -14.90
N GLU A 550 8.94 14.58 -14.65
CA GLU A 550 9.92 13.50 -14.75
C GLU A 550 9.62 12.30 -13.86
N LEU A 551 8.94 12.52 -12.73
CA LEU A 551 8.51 11.48 -11.82
C LEU A 551 7.21 10.80 -12.28
N ARG A 552 6.51 11.33 -13.29
CA ARG A 552 5.12 11.02 -13.66
C ARG A 552 4.09 11.49 -12.63
N LEU A 553 4.31 12.66 -12.02
CA LEU A 553 3.29 13.37 -11.25
C LEU A 553 2.55 14.36 -12.18
N TYR A 554 1.24 14.45 -12.02
CA TYR A 554 0.36 15.30 -12.83
C TYR A 554 -0.18 16.46 -12.00
N ASP A 555 -0.53 17.56 -12.67
CA ASP A 555 -1.21 18.73 -12.08
C ASP A 555 -0.45 19.36 -10.90
N MET A 556 0.85 19.11 -10.74
CA MET A 556 1.76 19.74 -9.74
C MET A 556 2.00 21.25 -10.00
N THR A 557 1.21 21.87 -10.87
CA THR A 557 1.38 23.24 -11.35
C THR A 557 0.08 23.72 -12.00
N GLY A 558 -0.53 24.76 -11.44
CA GLY A 558 -1.93 25.09 -11.74
C GLY A 558 -2.86 24.01 -11.19
N SER A 559 -4.08 23.91 -11.74
CA SER A 559 -5.19 23.10 -11.17
C SER A 559 -5.70 23.76 -9.89
N VAL A 560 -5.37 23.28 -8.69
CA VAL A 560 -5.64 24.04 -7.44
C VAL A 560 -4.37 24.21 -6.61
N HIS A 561 -4.31 25.25 -5.78
CA HIS A 561 -3.23 25.38 -4.81
C HIS A 561 -3.24 24.18 -3.87
N GLU A 562 -2.07 23.60 -3.62
CA GLU A 562 -1.92 22.46 -2.72
C GLU A 562 -1.37 22.91 -1.36
N LEU A 563 -2.12 22.59 -0.30
CA LEU A 563 -1.73 22.86 1.09
C LEU A 563 -0.58 21.96 1.55
N CYS A 564 0.43 22.55 2.20
CA CYS A 564 1.53 21.83 2.86
C CYS A 564 1.30 21.74 4.39
N SER A 565 2.08 20.92 5.09
CA SER A 565 2.03 20.83 6.57
C SER A 565 2.49 22.11 7.27
N ASP A 566 3.44 22.81 6.65
CA ASP A 566 4.32 23.79 7.25
C ASP A 566 3.57 25.10 7.59
N TYR A 567 4.01 25.76 8.66
CA TYR A 567 3.68 27.17 8.85
C TYR A 567 4.51 28.02 7.88
N MET A 568 3.93 29.11 7.37
CA MET A 568 4.64 30.09 6.57
C MET A 568 5.75 30.75 7.40
N GLY A 569 6.91 30.95 6.80
CA GLY A 569 8.07 31.56 7.44
C GLY A 569 9.21 31.83 6.46
N ASP A 570 10.12 32.71 6.89
CA ASP A 570 11.28 33.14 6.10
C ASP A 570 12.25 31.98 5.84
N TYR A 571 12.89 31.99 4.67
CA TYR A 571 13.97 31.06 4.37
C TYR A 571 15.28 31.47 5.06
N SER A 572 16.01 30.46 5.56
CA SER A 572 17.41 30.63 5.96
C SER A 572 18.32 30.42 4.75
N ALA A 573 19.52 31.00 4.77
CA ALA A 573 20.58 30.66 3.82
C ALA A 573 21.31 29.35 4.18
N GLU A 574 21.02 28.79 5.37
CA GLU A 574 21.66 27.58 5.88
C GLU A 574 21.16 26.29 5.21
N GLU A 575 21.99 25.26 5.26
CA GLU A 575 21.66 23.92 4.76
C GLU A 575 20.70 23.20 5.73
N GLN A 576 19.59 22.65 5.21
CA GLN A 576 18.51 22.06 6.01
C GLN A 576 18.25 20.59 5.65
N VAL A 577 17.98 19.76 6.67
CA VAL A 577 17.63 18.34 6.49
C VAL A 577 16.20 18.12 6.95
N CYS A 578 15.34 17.68 6.02
CA CYS A 578 13.90 17.44 6.20
C CYS A 578 13.18 18.57 6.97
N PRO A 579 13.25 19.83 6.51
CA PRO A 579 12.58 20.94 7.17
C PRO A 579 11.05 20.75 7.18
N VAL A 580 10.44 21.19 8.28
CA VAL A 580 8.99 21.14 8.55
C VAL A 580 8.41 22.54 8.83
N GLY A 581 9.15 23.58 8.45
CA GLY A 581 8.85 24.98 8.75
C GLY A 581 8.96 25.36 10.24
N PRO A 582 8.51 26.56 10.62
CA PRO A 582 8.42 26.99 12.01
C PRO A 582 7.41 26.15 12.81
N ALA A 583 7.65 26.00 14.11
CA ALA A 583 6.74 25.24 15.00
C ALA A 583 5.35 25.90 15.21
N SER A 584 5.22 27.19 14.91
CA SER A 584 4.00 27.98 15.06
C SER A 584 3.96 29.16 14.08
N GLY A 585 2.78 29.54 13.60
CA GLY A 585 2.58 30.71 12.73
C GLY A 585 1.09 31.05 12.56
N SER A 586 0.80 32.16 11.87
CA SER A 586 -0.56 32.59 11.55
C SER A 586 -1.10 31.98 10.25
N GLU A 587 -0.21 31.52 9.37
CA GLU A 587 -0.55 31.06 8.02
C GLU A 587 0.17 29.74 7.69
N ARG A 588 -0.44 28.95 6.81
CA ARG A 588 0.08 27.71 6.23
C ARG A 588 0.58 27.95 4.83
N VAL A 589 1.56 27.17 4.41
CA VAL A 589 2.10 27.22 3.05
C VAL A 589 1.13 26.58 2.06
N MET A 590 0.93 27.25 0.93
CA MET A 590 0.34 26.73 -0.30
C MET A 590 1.33 26.81 -1.46
N ARG A 591 1.30 25.81 -2.35
CA ARG A 591 2.15 25.72 -3.56
C ARG A 591 1.35 25.44 -4.83
N GLY A 592 2.04 25.42 -5.98
CA GLY A 592 1.50 24.98 -7.29
C GLY A 592 0.82 26.04 -8.14
N GLY A 593 0.11 26.99 -7.52
CA GLY A 593 -0.80 27.90 -8.24
C GLY A 593 -2.09 27.19 -8.67
N SER A 594 -3.04 27.93 -9.23
CA SER A 594 -4.39 27.42 -9.53
C SER A 594 -4.89 27.76 -10.94
N PHE A 595 -6.07 27.24 -11.30
CA PHE A 595 -6.80 27.59 -12.52
C PHE A 595 -7.12 29.09 -12.61
N GLY A 596 -7.15 29.82 -11.48
CA GLY A 596 -7.40 31.26 -11.43
C GLY A 596 -6.13 32.13 -11.53
N ASP A 597 -4.95 31.53 -11.55
CA ASP A 597 -3.68 32.25 -11.47
C ASP A 597 -3.08 32.66 -12.83
N ASP A 598 -2.35 33.77 -12.80
CA ASP A 598 -1.41 34.13 -13.86
C ASP A 598 -0.22 33.16 -13.91
N PRO A 599 0.41 32.95 -15.08
CA PRO A 599 1.54 32.04 -15.26
C PRO A 599 2.71 32.23 -14.29
N ILE A 600 2.88 33.43 -13.72
CA ILE A 600 3.96 33.73 -12.77
C ILE A 600 3.74 33.12 -11.38
N ASN A 601 2.49 32.91 -10.97
CA ASN A 601 2.12 32.29 -9.69
C ASN A 601 2.13 30.76 -9.77
N CYS A 602 2.12 30.20 -10.99
CA CYS A 602 2.22 28.76 -11.24
C CYS A 602 3.68 28.24 -11.23
N ARG A 603 4.70 29.07 -10.96
CA ARG A 603 6.11 28.62 -10.89
C ARG A 603 6.30 27.64 -9.73
N ILE A 604 7.22 26.67 -9.88
CA ILE A 604 7.45 25.65 -8.82
C ILE A 604 7.88 26.28 -7.49
N SER A 605 8.68 27.36 -7.51
CA SER A 605 9.13 28.07 -6.31
C SER A 605 8.07 29.02 -5.71
N ALA A 606 6.98 29.32 -6.42
CA ALA A 606 5.96 30.23 -5.93
C ALA A 606 5.24 29.63 -4.72
N ARG A 607 5.11 30.42 -3.66
CA ARG A 607 4.54 30.03 -2.36
C ARG A 607 3.65 31.14 -1.82
N PHE A 608 2.59 30.75 -1.13
CA PHE A 608 1.59 31.67 -0.60
C PHE A 608 1.17 31.27 0.81
N GLY A 609 0.88 32.27 1.67
CA GLY A 609 0.28 32.06 2.98
C GLY A 609 -1.25 31.94 2.90
N ILE A 610 -1.83 31.11 3.76
CA ILE A 610 -3.27 31.10 4.04
C ILE A 610 -3.56 30.79 5.51
N ALA A 611 -4.53 31.47 6.12
CA ALA A 611 -4.94 31.16 7.50
C ALA A 611 -5.48 29.70 7.60
N PRO A 612 -5.15 28.92 8.66
CA PRO A 612 -5.49 27.49 8.74
C PRO A 612 -6.98 27.13 8.62
N ASP A 613 -7.88 28.05 8.96
CA ASP A 613 -9.34 27.93 8.93
C ASP A 613 -9.99 28.51 7.66
N LYS A 614 -9.20 29.19 6.81
CA LYS A 614 -9.70 29.84 5.60
C LYS A 614 -9.93 28.82 4.47
N ARG A 615 -11.14 28.82 3.93
CA ARG A 615 -11.51 28.12 2.68
C ARG A 615 -11.43 29.09 1.50
N ALA A 616 -10.99 28.61 0.34
CA ALA A 616 -10.98 29.34 -0.93
C ALA A 616 -11.25 28.39 -2.12
N SER A 617 -11.93 28.89 -3.15
CA SER A 617 -12.45 28.09 -4.28
C SER A 617 -11.40 27.58 -5.26
N ASN A 618 -10.12 27.84 -4.98
CA ASN A 618 -8.97 27.45 -5.78
C ASN A 618 -7.88 26.76 -4.91
N VAL A 619 -8.24 26.34 -3.69
CA VAL A 619 -7.36 25.67 -2.72
C VAL A 619 -7.88 24.27 -2.44
N GLY A 620 -6.99 23.29 -2.63
CA GLY A 620 -7.20 21.87 -2.40
C GLY A 620 -6.00 21.22 -1.71
N LEU A 621 -5.82 19.92 -1.95
CA LEU A 621 -4.73 19.16 -1.37
C LEU A 621 -4.27 17.99 -2.25
N ARG A 622 -3.02 17.62 -2.05
CA ARG A 622 -2.43 16.35 -2.45
C ARG A 622 -1.92 15.63 -1.21
N LEU A 623 -2.00 14.30 -1.22
CA LEU A 623 -1.50 13.49 -0.12
C LEU A 623 0.00 13.23 -0.27
N ALA A 624 0.69 13.23 0.86
CA ALA A 624 1.94 12.51 1.06
C ALA A 624 1.72 11.33 2.01
N LEU A 625 2.61 10.35 1.98
CA LEU A 625 2.60 9.16 2.82
C LEU A 625 4.04 8.84 3.25
N SER A 626 4.25 8.74 4.56
CA SER A 626 5.52 8.32 5.16
C SER A 626 5.78 6.83 4.86
N LEU A 627 7.06 6.48 4.60
CA LEU A 627 7.49 5.14 4.15
C LEU A 627 8.16 4.31 5.23
#